data_AF-A0A0W1GNE2-F1
#
_entry.id   AF-A0A0W1GNE2-F1
#
_cell.length_a   1.000
_cell.length_b   1.000
_cell.length_c   1.000
_cell.angle_alpha   90.00
_cell.angle_beta   90.00
_cell.angle_gamma   90.00
#
_symmetry.space_group_name_H-M   'P 1'
#
loop_
_entity.id
_entity.type
_entity.pdbx_description
1 polymer ?
#
loop_
_entity_poly.entity_id
_entity_poly.type
_entity_poly.pdbx_seq_one_letter_code
_entity_poly.pdbx_strand_id
1 'polypeptide(L)'
;MDDAAPNPADIPAPGSYHWTPALQRAFLESLATTGSVKIASTSVGMSPRATYDLRHKPQGAAFRLGWAAAVLIARSRLADELLDRAIWGHDEITTVTREDDRSFTKRRRIESRLGLAMLARLDKMVETRAQAGEEMLAQIIAGDWPGFLSLFDIDSDNKDAEGHNAALALWLAGRDNRAGPLAALCPDDAIASEVAQNYADFGEDGQTPETPEEAAAAMTVWFDDRAGEWRTDFPPPEGFYGYEDGQFGDPAYARELDDDELELYEVRRMAEVTPLRQAGEAARRAFFALPAPANDPAPEGGKVRNSASG
;
A
#
# COMPACT_ATOMS: atom_id res chain seq x y z
N MET A 1 51.62 20.43 17.66
CA MET A 1 50.84 19.37 17.00
C MET A 1 49.57 20.06 16.54
N ASP A 2 49.59 20.55 15.30
CA ASP A 2 48.45 21.24 14.69
C ASP A 2 47.41 20.19 14.30
N ASP A 3 46.32 20.12 15.06
CA ASP A 3 45.14 19.33 14.73
C ASP A 3 44.22 20.20 13.87
N ALA A 4 44.61 20.37 12.61
CA ALA A 4 43.80 21.08 11.62
C ALA A 4 42.60 20.20 11.27
N ALA A 5 41.40 20.68 11.59
CA ALA A 5 40.14 20.03 11.22
C ALA A 5 40.15 19.66 9.72
N PRO A 6 39.73 18.43 9.34
CA PRO A 6 39.75 17.99 7.95
C PRO A 6 39.01 19.00 7.06
N ASN A 7 39.70 19.51 6.03
CA ASN A 7 39.11 20.43 5.08
C ASN A 7 38.02 19.69 4.29
N PRO A 8 36.75 20.14 4.30
CA PRO A 8 35.68 19.48 3.56
C PRO A 8 35.93 19.43 2.04
N ALA A 9 36.90 20.18 1.52
CA ALA A 9 37.34 20.12 0.13
C ALA A 9 38.17 18.86 -0.22
N ASP A 10 38.68 18.12 0.78
CA ASP A 10 39.42 16.86 0.57
C ASP A 10 38.49 15.63 0.45
N ILE A 11 37.17 15.84 0.55
CA ILE A 11 36.17 14.81 0.25
C ILE A 11 36.09 14.69 -1.28
N PRO A 12 36.43 13.53 -1.89
CA PRO A 12 36.37 13.39 -3.33
C PRO A 12 34.96 13.71 -3.82
N ALA A 13 34.83 14.64 -4.77
CA ALA A 13 33.56 14.89 -5.42
C ALA A 13 33.03 13.56 -5.99
N PRO A 14 31.74 13.22 -5.82
CA PRO A 14 31.19 11.97 -6.31
C PRO A 14 31.53 11.79 -7.80
N GLY A 15 32.07 10.63 -8.14
CA GLY A 15 32.37 10.27 -9.53
C GLY A 15 31.10 10.31 -10.36
N SER A 16 30.88 11.43 -11.05
CA SER A 16 29.75 11.74 -11.93
C SER A 16 28.35 11.76 -11.30
N TYR A 17 27.57 12.81 -11.58
CA TYR A 17 26.17 12.95 -11.18
C TYR A 17 25.19 12.12 -12.05
N HIS A 18 25.68 11.21 -12.87
CA HIS A 18 24.89 10.45 -13.83
C HIS A 18 24.64 9.02 -13.35
N TRP A 19 23.43 8.51 -13.59
CA TRP A 19 23.07 7.13 -13.27
C TRP A 19 23.80 6.15 -14.19
N THR A 20 24.76 5.41 -13.65
CA THR A 20 25.38 4.25 -14.33
C THR A 20 24.66 2.96 -13.94
N PRO A 21 24.77 1.89 -14.74
CA PRO A 21 24.24 0.57 -14.39
C PRO A 21 24.77 0.02 -13.07
N ALA A 22 26.05 0.25 -12.77
CA ALA A 22 26.67 -0.13 -11.49
C ALA A 22 26.00 0.57 -10.30
N LEU A 23 25.67 1.86 -10.43
CA LEU A 23 24.93 2.60 -9.40
C LEU A 23 23.48 2.11 -9.27
N GLN A 24 22.82 1.77 -10.39
CA GLN A 24 21.49 1.17 -10.38
C GLN A 24 21.48 -0.17 -9.64
N ARG A 25 22.46 -1.04 -9.91
CA ARG A 25 22.64 -2.31 -9.20
C ARG A 25 22.85 -2.10 -7.70
N ALA A 26 23.81 -1.26 -7.32
CA ALA A 26 24.12 -0.99 -5.92
C ALA A 26 22.91 -0.41 -5.16
N PHE A 27 22.13 0.44 -5.84
CA PHE A 27 20.89 0.98 -5.29
C PHE A 27 19.87 -0.14 -5.05
N LEU A 28 19.62 -0.98 -6.05
CA LEU A 28 18.65 -2.07 -5.98
C LEU A 28 19.03 -3.10 -4.91
N GLU A 29 20.32 -3.41 -4.76
CA GLU A 29 20.84 -4.31 -3.73
C GLU A 29 20.66 -3.72 -2.31
N SER A 30 20.95 -2.42 -2.14
CA SER A 30 20.70 -1.72 -0.88
C SER A 30 19.20 -1.63 -0.57
N LEU A 31 18.36 -1.42 -1.58
CA LEU A 31 16.90 -1.39 -1.42
C LEU A 31 16.35 -2.75 -1.03
N ALA A 32 16.80 -3.84 -1.67
CA ALA A 32 16.41 -5.21 -1.33
C ALA A 32 16.84 -5.62 0.09
N THR A 33 17.90 -5.01 0.61
CA THR A 33 18.41 -5.28 1.96
C THR A 33 17.70 -4.46 3.02
N THR A 34 17.49 -3.17 2.79
CA THR A 34 16.99 -2.23 3.83
C THR A 34 15.51 -1.89 3.71
N GLY A 35 14.92 -2.05 2.52
CA GLY A 35 13.56 -1.59 2.20
C GLY A 35 13.37 -0.07 2.25
N SER A 36 14.43 0.71 2.48
CA SER A 36 14.36 2.16 2.63
C SER A 36 15.01 2.86 1.45
N VAL A 37 14.20 3.58 0.69
CA VAL A 37 14.64 4.40 -0.45
C VAL A 37 15.67 5.44 -0.01
N LYS A 38 15.47 6.07 1.15
CA LYS A 38 16.39 7.10 1.66
C LYS A 38 17.78 6.55 1.92
N ILE A 39 17.86 5.38 2.55
CA ILE A 39 19.11 4.70 2.87
C ILE A 39 19.79 4.25 1.57
N ALA A 40 19.03 3.63 0.65
CA ALA A 40 19.54 3.16 -0.63
C ALA A 40 20.01 4.29 -1.56
N SER A 41 19.31 5.43 -1.60
CA SER A 41 19.75 6.60 -2.38
C SER A 41 21.05 7.18 -1.80
N THR A 42 21.15 7.23 -0.47
CA THR A 42 22.34 7.73 0.22
C THR A 42 23.54 6.81 0.02
N SER A 43 23.34 5.49 0.00
CA SER A 43 24.43 4.52 -0.21
C SER A 43 25.07 4.62 -1.59
N VAL A 44 24.33 5.10 -2.61
CA VAL A 44 24.85 5.33 -3.96
C VAL A 44 25.20 6.80 -4.24
N GLY A 45 25.14 7.67 -3.23
CA GLY A 45 25.46 9.10 -3.37
C GLY A 45 24.43 9.90 -4.20
N MET A 46 23.20 9.39 -4.37
CA MET A 46 22.13 10.04 -5.13
C MET A 46 21.07 10.64 -4.21
N SER A 47 20.38 11.68 -4.70
CA SER A 47 19.19 12.18 -4.01
C SER A 47 17.99 11.24 -4.23
N PRO A 48 17.05 11.14 -3.26
CA PRO A 48 15.81 10.38 -3.47
C PRO A 48 15.04 10.83 -4.71
N ARG A 49 15.02 12.15 -4.96
CA ARG A 49 14.38 12.74 -6.15
C ARG A 49 14.97 12.21 -7.46
N ALA A 50 16.29 12.23 -7.60
CA ALA A 50 16.97 11.71 -8.78
C ALA A 50 16.70 10.21 -9.02
N THR A 51 16.39 9.48 -7.94
CA THR A 51 16.07 8.05 -7.99
C THR A 51 14.64 7.81 -8.53
N TYR A 52 13.66 8.61 -8.07
CA TYR A 52 12.32 8.59 -8.63
C TYR A 52 12.31 9.07 -10.09
N ASP A 53 13.08 10.11 -10.41
CA ASP A 53 13.18 10.62 -11.79
C ASP A 53 13.68 9.53 -12.75
N LEU A 54 14.66 8.70 -12.36
CA LEU A 54 15.11 7.57 -13.19
C LEU A 54 14.00 6.52 -13.38
N ARG A 55 13.26 6.19 -12.32
CA ARG A 55 12.18 5.18 -12.35
C ARG A 55 11.07 5.52 -13.34
N HIS A 56 10.80 6.81 -13.55
CA HIS A 56 9.74 7.28 -14.45
C HIS A 56 10.20 7.46 -15.91
N LYS A 57 11.51 7.45 -16.18
CA LYS A 57 12.02 7.54 -17.55
C LYS A 57 11.82 6.22 -18.31
N PRO A 58 11.61 6.26 -19.64
CA PRO A 58 11.48 5.05 -20.47
C PRO A 58 12.76 4.17 -20.44
N GLN A 59 13.93 4.80 -20.39
CA GLN A 59 15.23 4.11 -20.22
C GLN A 59 15.37 3.39 -18.85
N GLY A 60 14.50 3.70 -17.89
CA GLY A 60 14.50 3.13 -16.54
C GLY A 60 13.51 1.98 -16.34
N ALA A 61 12.95 1.39 -17.41
CA ALA A 61 11.96 0.30 -17.27
C ALA A 61 12.53 -0.92 -16.53
N ALA A 62 13.75 -1.36 -16.87
CA ALA A 62 14.42 -2.43 -16.14
C ALA A 62 14.66 -2.08 -14.66
N PHE A 63 15.06 -0.83 -14.38
CA PHE A 63 15.22 -0.33 -13.03
C PHE A 63 13.90 -0.30 -12.24
N ARG A 64 12.79 0.09 -12.89
CA ARG A 64 11.45 0.11 -12.28
C ARG A 64 10.97 -1.28 -11.88
N LEU A 65 11.16 -2.28 -12.74
CA LEU A 65 10.82 -3.66 -12.43
C LEU A 65 11.73 -4.25 -11.34
N GLY A 66 13.03 -3.98 -11.43
CA GLY A 66 14.00 -4.33 -10.39
C GLY A 66 13.66 -3.73 -9.03
N TRP A 67 13.17 -2.48 -9.02
CA TRP A 67 12.70 -1.83 -7.80
C TRP A 67 11.51 -2.57 -7.19
N ALA A 68 10.49 -2.90 -7.99
CA ALA A 68 9.33 -3.64 -7.51
C ALA A 68 9.75 -4.98 -6.90
N ALA A 69 10.65 -5.71 -7.56
CA ALA A 69 11.22 -6.95 -7.04
C ALA A 69 12.05 -6.75 -5.76
N ALA A 70 12.89 -5.71 -5.70
CA ALA A 70 13.67 -5.35 -4.51
C ALA A 70 12.75 -5.07 -3.31
N VAL A 71 11.64 -4.35 -3.53
CA VAL A 71 10.64 -4.11 -2.49
C VAL A 71 9.98 -5.42 -2.03
N LEU A 72 9.68 -6.35 -2.94
CA LEU A 72 9.16 -7.67 -2.57
C LEU A 72 10.16 -8.46 -1.68
N ILE A 73 11.45 -8.44 -2.03
CA ILE A 73 12.51 -9.10 -1.26
C ILE A 73 12.70 -8.43 0.11
N ALA A 74 12.76 -7.09 0.15
CA ALA A 74 12.90 -6.37 1.41
C ALA A 74 11.69 -6.61 2.32
N ARG A 75 10.49 -6.70 1.74
CA ARG A 75 9.25 -6.94 2.46
C ARG A 75 9.24 -8.29 3.19
N SER A 76 9.81 -9.36 2.62
CA SER A 76 9.91 -10.65 3.33
C SER A 76 10.87 -10.56 4.51
N ARG A 77 12.06 -9.98 4.31
CA ARG A 77 13.06 -9.79 5.38
C ARG A 77 12.55 -8.91 6.52
N LEU A 78 11.96 -7.76 6.19
CA LEU A 78 11.38 -6.85 7.19
C LEU A 78 10.23 -7.50 7.93
N ALA A 79 9.46 -8.40 7.30
CA ALA A 79 8.43 -9.14 8.00
C ALA A 79 9.02 -10.10 9.04
N ASP A 80 10.11 -10.80 8.70
CA ASP A 80 10.82 -11.68 9.64
C ASP A 80 11.39 -10.87 10.81
N GLU A 81 12.04 -9.73 10.54
CA GLU A 81 12.58 -8.84 11.59
C GLU A 81 11.48 -8.25 12.48
N LEU A 82 10.34 -7.84 11.90
CA LEU A 82 9.21 -7.33 12.66
C LEU A 82 8.53 -8.44 13.46
N LEU A 83 8.47 -9.66 12.96
CA LEU A 83 7.97 -10.82 13.69
C LEU A 83 8.87 -11.14 14.87
N ASP A 84 10.19 -11.17 14.66
CA ASP A 84 11.17 -11.33 15.75
C ASP A 84 11.02 -10.21 16.78
N ARG A 85 10.84 -8.97 16.34
CA ARG A 85 10.61 -7.82 17.25
C ARG A 85 9.28 -7.89 17.97
N ALA A 86 8.25 -8.47 17.36
CA ALA A 86 6.96 -8.70 18.01
C ALA A 86 7.06 -9.81 19.07
N ILE A 87 7.82 -10.88 18.80
CA ILE A 87 8.02 -12.01 19.72
C ILE A 87 8.91 -11.63 20.88
N TRP A 88 10.11 -11.11 20.59
CA TRP A 88 11.15 -10.84 21.60
C TRP A 88 11.01 -9.45 22.22
N GLY A 89 10.20 -8.58 21.63
CA GLY A 89 10.17 -7.17 21.96
C GLY A 89 11.43 -6.44 21.47
N HIS A 90 11.57 -5.19 21.88
CA HIS A 90 12.75 -4.41 21.58
C HIS A 90 13.28 -3.63 22.76
N ASP A 91 14.59 -3.43 22.73
CA ASP A 91 15.29 -2.66 23.74
C ASP A 91 15.16 -1.17 23.41
N GLU A 92 14.42 -0.44 24.24
CA GLU A 92 14.37 1.01 24.26
C GLU A 92 15.32 1.51 25.37
N ILE A 93 16.30 2.33 24.99
CA ILE A 93 17.18 2.99 25.96
C ILE A 93 16.56 4.35 26.25
N THR A 94 15.94 4.50 27.42
CA THR A 94 15.41 5.78 27.86
C THR A 94 16.45 6.48 28.72
N THR A 95 16.87 7.68 28.32
CA THR A 95 17.64 8.57 29.17
C THR A 95 16.72 9.18 30.21
N VAL A 96 16.88 8.78 31.46
CA VAL A 96 16.20 9.45 32.57
C VAL A 96 17.16 10.49 33.11
N THR A 97 16.92 11.75 32.76
CA THR A 97 17.66 12.88 33.33
C THR A 97 17.11 13.14 34.73
N ARG A 98 17.79 12.66 35.77
CA ARG A 98 17.55 13.11 37.14
C ARG A 98 18.47 14.29 37.43
N GLU A 99 18.03 15.18 38.31
CA GLU A 99 18.61 16.51 38.58
C GLU A 99 20.14 16.54 38.78
N ASP A 100 20.77 15.43 39.21
CA ASP A 100 22.23 15.33 39.41
C ASP A 100 22.94 14.17 38.68
N ASP A 101 22.24 13.35 37.86
CA ASP A 101 22.93 12.30 37.08
C ASP A 101 22.12 11.83 35.85
N ARG A 102 22.81 11.66 34.72
CA ARG A 102 22.22 11.11 33.48
C ARG A 102 22.34 9.60 33.52
N SER A 103 21.32 8.94 34.06
CA SER A 103 21.27 7.47 34.04
C SER A 103 20.55 6.95 32.78
N PHE A 104 21.14 5.94 32.14
CA PHE A 104 20.52 5.22 31.03
C PHE A 104 19.79 4.00 31.59
N THR A 105 18.47 3.93 31.45
CA THR A 105 17.70 2.73 31.80
C THR A 105 17.33 1.99 30.53
N LYS A 106 17.76 0.72 30.41
CA LYS A 106 17.40 -0.16 29.29
C LYS A 106 16.09 -0.88 29.63
N ARG A 107 15.02 -0.59 28.89
CA ARG A 107 13.72 -1.26 29.05
C ARG A 107 13.38 -2.04 27.78
N ARG A 108 13.00 -3.32 27.93
CA ARG A 108 12.49 -4.12 26.82
C ARG A 108 10.98 -3.98 26.72
N ARG A 109 10.47 -3.50 25.59
CA ARG A 109 9.03 -3.37 25.32
C ARG A 109 8.58 -4.40 24.29
N ILE A 110 7.51 -5.11 24.58
CA ILE A 110 6.82 -6.00 23.64
C ILE A 110 5.59 -5.23 23.12
N GLU A 111 5.43 -5.13 21.81
CA GLU A 111 4.31 -4.43 21.19
C GLU A 111 3.26 -5.42 20.69
N SER A 112 2.20 -5.67 21.48
CA SER A 112 1.11 -6.58 21.09
C SER A 112 0.39 -6.15 19.81
N ARG A 113 0.36 -4.84 19.52
CA ARG A 113 -0.22 -4.28 18.29
C ARG A 113 0.58 -4.65 17.05
N LEU A 114 1.92 -4.71 17.16
CA LEU A 114 2.78 -5.13 16.05
C LEU A 114 2.52 -6.59 15.70
N GLY A 115 2.37 -7.46 16.70
CA GLY A 115 2.02 -8.87 16.48
C GLY A 115 0.68 -9.06 15.76
N LEU A 116 -0.36 -8.34 16.18
CA LEU A 116 -1.68 -8.39 15.52
C LEU A 116 -1.63 -7.84 14.09
N ALA A 117 -0.89 -6.76 13.84
CA ALA A 117 -0.72 -6.20 12.50
C ALA A 117 0.02 -7.17 11.56
N MET A 118 1.00 -7.93 12.06
CA MET A 118 1.68 -8.97 11.28
C MET A 118 0.74 -10.12 10.92
N LEU A 119 -0.12 -10.56 11.84
CA LEU A 119 -1.12 -11.60 11.57
C LEU A 119 -2.09 -11.18 10.46
N ALA A 120 -2.70 -10.00 10.57
CA ALA A 120 -3.61 -9.46 9.56
C ALA A 120 -2.95 -9.32 8.17
N ARG A 121 -1.65 -8.96 8.15
CA ARG A 121 -0.88 -8.90 6.90
C ARG A 121 -0.69 -10.29 6.28
N LEU A 122 -0.42 -11.33 7.08
CA LEU A 122 -0.27 -12.69 6.57
C LEU A 122 -1.58 -13.23 6.01
N ASP A 123 -2.70 -12.97 6.68
CA ASP A 123 -4.04 -13.35 6.18
C ASP A 123 -4.33 -12.68 4.83
N LYS A 124 -4.07 -11.36 4.72
CA LYS A 124 -4.19 -10.63 3.45
C LYS A 124 -3.24 -11.15 2.36
N MET A 125 -2.04 -11.61 2.71
CA MET A 125 -1.10 -12.20 1.74
C MET A 125 -1.62 -13.51 1.15
N VAL A 126 -2.38 -14.31 1.91
CA VAL A 126 -3.05 -15.51 1.40
C VAL A 126 -4.13 -15.15 0.37
N GLU A 127 -4.85 -14.05 0.60
CA GLU A 127 -5.92 -13.56 -0.28
C GLU A 127 -5.39 -12.93 -1.59
N THR A 128 -4.28 -12.20 -1.54
CA THR A 128 -3.74 -11.43 -2.68
C THR A 128 -2.97 -12.23 -3.74
N ARG A 129 -2.91 -13.57 -3.67
CA ARG A 129 -2.10 -14.40 -4.61
C ARG A 129 -2.60 -14.38 -6.07
N ALA A 130 -3.64 -13.64 -6.39
CA ALA A 130 -4.13 -13.46 -7.74
C ALA A 130 -4.31 -11.96 -8.03
N GLN A 131 -3.32 -11.31 -8.66
CA GLN A 131 -3.50 -10.17 -9.57
C GLN A 131 -2.24 -9.92 -10.43
N ALA A 132 -2.41 -9.17 -11.52
CA ALA A 132 -1.82 -9.37 -12.83
C ALA A 132 -0.56 -8.55 -13.19
N GLY A 133 0.11 -8.97 -14.27
CA GLY A 133 1.02 -8.15 -15.08
C GLY A 133 2.39 -7.88 -14.47
N GLU A 134 2.62 -6.63 -14.04
CA GLU A 134 3.91 -6.18 -13.51
C GLU A 134 4.26 -6.84 -12.15
N GLU A 135 3.26 -7.17 -11.33
CA GLU A 135 3.47 -7.89 -10.06
C GLU A 135 3.98 -9.32 -10.31
N MET A 136 3.52 -9.98 -11.38
CA MET A 136 4.01 -11.29 -11.79
C MET A 136 5.47 -11.20 -12.26
N LEU A 137 5.83 -10.18 -13.04
CA LEU A 137 7.21 -9.95 -13.47
C LEU A 137 8.14 -9.66 -12.28
N ALA A 138 7.70 -8.82 -11.34
CA ALA A 138 8.45 -8.54 -10.12
C ALA A 138 8.66 -9.81 -9.26
N GLN A 139 7.67 -10.72 -9.20
CA GLN A 139 7.79 -12.01 -8.52
C GLN A 139 8.79 -12.94 -9.22
N ILE A 140 8.78 -13.01 -10.56
CA ILE A 140 9.76 -13.78 -11.34
C ILE A 140 11.17 -13.26 -11.10
N ILE A 141 11.35 -11.93 -11.16
CA ILE A 141 12.64 -11.28 -10.89
C ILE A 141 13.11 -11.55 -9.47
N ALA A 142 12.23 -11.49 -8.48
CA ALA A 142 12.57 -11.80 -7.10
C ALA A 142 12.99 -13.27 -6.91
N GLY A 143 12.42 -14.20 -7.69
CA GLY A 143 12.78 -15.63 -7.66
C GLY A 143 14.19 -15.94 -8.16
N ASP A 144 14.73 -15.13 -9.06
CA ASP A 144 16.13 -15.22 -9.54
C ASP A 144 16.82 -13.86 -9.47
N TRP A 145 16.87 -13.33 -8.25
CA TRP A 145 17.44 -12.02 -7.96
C TRP A 145 18.92 -11.87 -8.39
N PRO A 146 19.82 -12.84 -8.14
CA PRO A 146 21.21 -12.74 -8.60
C PRO A 146 21.33 -12.75 -10.13
N GLY A 147 20.51 -13.57 -10.80
CA GLY A 147 20.44 -13.61 -12.26
C GLY A 147 19.96 -12.29 -12.85
N PHE A 148 18.99 -11.63 -12.23
CA PHE A 148 18.54 -10.31 -12.67
C PHE A 148 19.59 -9.22 -12.46
N LEU A 149 20.25 -9.19 -11.29
CA LEU A 149 21.30 -8.19 -11.02
C LEU A 149 22.47 -8.28 -11.99
N SER A 150 22.78 -9.48 -12.50
CA SER A 150 23.84 -9.68 -13.51
C SER A 150 23.61 -8.93 -14.82
N LEU A 151 22.36 -8.53 -15.12
CA LEU A 151 22.05 -7.71 -16.30
C LEU A 151 22.70 -6.33 -16.24
N PHE A 152 22.88 -5.78 -15.04
CA PHE A 152 23.51 -4.48 -14.83
C PHE A 152 25.04 -4.55 -14.84
N ASP A 153 25.62 -5.76 -14.90
CA ASP A 153 27.07 -5.97 -14.97
C ASP A 153 27.58 -5.98 -16.43
N ILE A 154 26.70 -6.29 -17.40
CA ILE A 154 27.05 -6.45 -18.83
C ILE A 154 27.51 -5.13 -19.47
N ASP A 155 27.18 -3.99 -18.85
CA ASP A 155 27.41 -2.66 -19.44
C ASP A 155 27.77 -1.59 -18.39
N SER A 156 28.53 -1.97 -17.34
CA SER A 156 28.81 -1.10 -16.17
C SER A 156 29.36 0.29 -16.51
N ASP A 157 30.02 0.42 -17.67
CA ASP A 157 30.72 1.62 -18.13
C ASP A 157 29.93 2.45 -19.15
N ASN A 158 28.78 1.96 -19.63
CA ASN A 158 27.96 2.66 -20.62
C ASN A 158 27.03 3.69 -19.97
N LYS A 159 27.04 4.89 -20.53
CA LYS A 159 26.36 6.07 -19.96
C LYS A 159 24.87 6.12 -20.27
N ASP A 160 24.43 5.45 -21.33
CA ASP A 160 23.07 5.65 -21.86
C ASP A 160 22.06 4.60 -21.36
N ALA A 161 22.52 3.51 -20.75
CA ALA A 161 21.70 2.43 -20.19
C ALA A 161 20.66 1.81 -21.15
N GLU A 162 20.65 2.17 -22.44
CA GLU A 162 19.64 1.80 -23.44
C GLU A 162 19.56 0.28 -23.69
N GLY A 163 20.66 -0.46 -23.49
CA GLY A 163 20.73 -1.91 -23.69
C GLY A 163 20.02 -2.77 -22.62
N HIS A 164 19.75 -2.22 -21.42
CA HIS A 164 19.24 -3.01 -20.29
C HIS A 164 17.79 -3.47 -20.50
N ASN A 165 16.98 -2.66 -21.18
CA ASN A 165 15.60 -3.02 -21.48
C ASN A 165 15.53 -4.20 -22.46
N ALA A 166 16.40 -4.22 -23.48
CA ALA A 166 16.49 -5.34 -24.43
C ALA A 166 17.07 -6.60 -23.76
N ALA A 167 18.09 -6.44 -22.92
CA ALA A 167 18.66 -7.55 -22.14
C ALA A 167 17.63 -8.13 -21.16
N LEU A 168 16.80 -7.30 -20.53
CA LEU A 168 15.70 -7.72 -19.67
C LEU A 168 14.63 -8.50 -20.44
N ALA A 169 14.24 -8.02 -21.63
CA ALA A 169 13.26 -8.72 -22.46
C ALA A 169 13.74 -10.14 -22.82
N LEU A 170 15.02 -10.28 -23.20
CA LEU A 170 15.64 -11.59 -23.47
C LEU A 170 15.75 -12.46 -22.20
N TRP A 171 16.10 -11.85 -21.06
CA TRP A 171 16.22 -12.55 -19.77
C TRP A 171 14.89 -13.10 -19.27
N LEU A 172 13.80 -12.35 -19.46
CA LEU A 172 12.43 -12.78 -19.18
C LEU A 172 12.00 -13.87 -20.18
N ALA A 173 12.32 -13.72 -21.46
CA ALA A 173 12.02 -14.72 -22.50
C ALA A 173 12.65 -16.09 -22.22
N GLY A 174 13.87 -16.12 -21.68
CA GLY A 174 14.54 -17.36 -21.29
C GLY A 174 13.97 -18.03 -20.04
N ARG A 175 13.19 -17.33 -19.21
CA ARG A 175 12.60 -17.84 -17.96
C ARG A 175 11.08 -18.07 -18.05
N ASP A 176 10.43 -17.56 -19.09
CA ASP A 176 9.05 -17.86 -19.46
C ASP A 176 8.91 -19.25 -20.08
N ASN A 177 9.09 -20.30 -19.27
CA ASN A 177 8.57 -21.63 -19.59
C ASN A 177 7.09 -21.81 -19.18
N ARG A 178 6.37 -20.70 -19.00
CA ARG A 178 4.91 -20.65 -18.96
C ARG A 178 4.49 -19.57 -19.94
N ALA A 179 4.02 -20.00 -21.11
CA ALA A 179 3.55 -19.12 -22.18
C ALA A 179 2.67 -17.96 -21.65
N GLY A 180 3.06 -16.71 -21.94
CA GLY A 180 2.12 -15.59 -22.04
C GLY A 180 2.36 -14.32 -21.22
N PRO A 181 3.53 -13.66 -21.32
CA PRO A 181 3.54 -12.18 -21.18
C PRO A 181 4.35 -11.42 -22.25
N LEU A 182 5.23 -12.09 -23.02
CA LEU A 182 6.04 -11.42 -24.06
C LEU A 182 5.26 -11.03 -25.32
N ALA A 183 4.13 -11.69 -25.60
CA ALA A 183 3.24 -11.31 -26.70
C ALA A 183 2.60 -9.92 -26.51
N ALA A 184 2.68 -9.34 -25.31
CA ALA A 184 2.16 -8.01 -25.00
C ALA A 184 3.17 -6.87 -25.26
N LEU A 185 4.45 -7.17 -25.55
CA LEU A 185 5.51 -6.17 -25.51
C LEU A 185 6.39 -6.06 -26.77
N CYS A 186 6.18 -6.88 -27.81
CA CYS A 186 6.94 -6.76 -29.06
C CYS A 186 6.05 -6.99 -30.30
N PRO A 187 5.49 -5.94 -30.91
CA PRO A 187 5.08 -6.00 -32.30
C PRO A 187 6.22 -5.43 -33.15
N ASP A 188 6.86 -6.27 -33.95
CA ASP A 188 7.30 -5.87 -35.30
C ASP A 188 7.76 -7.12 -36.06
N ASP A 189 6.94 -7.55 -37.02
CA ASP A 189 7.33 -7.50 -38.43
C ASP A 189 6.15 -7.95 -39.31
N ALA A 190 5.87 -7.16 -40.35
CA ALA A 190 4.91 -7.38 -41.44
C ALA A 190 3.39 -7.31 -41.14
N ILE A 191 2.90 -7.49 -39.91
CA ILE A 191 1.48 -7.19 -39.57
C ILE A 191 1.27 -5.70 -39.25
N ALA A 192 2.34 -4.99 -38.89
CA ALA A 192 2.33 -3.58 -38.44
C ALA A 192 1.86 -2.57 -39.50
N SER A 193 1.93 -2.88 -40.80
CA SER A 193 1.38 -1.99 -41.84
C SER A 193 -0.12 -2.16 -42.08
N GLU A 194 -0.72 -3.27 -41.68
CA GLU A 194 -2.15 -3.52 -41.88
C GLU A 194 -2.99 -2.98 -40.70
N VAL A 195 -2.41 -2.95 -39.49
CA VAL A 195 -3.08 -2.34 -38.32
C VAL A 195 -2.91 -0.82 -38.30
N ALA A 196 -1.94 -0.22 -38.99
CA ALA A 196 -1.88 1.24 -39.16
C ALA A 196 -3.13 1.83 -39.87
N GLN A 197 -3.84 1.01 -40.65
CA GLN A 197 -5.14 1.38 -41.23
C GLN A 197 -6.31 1.20 -40.25
N ASN A 198 -6.14 0.43 -39.18
CA ASN A 198 -7.04 0.40 -38.02
C ASN A 198 -6.66 1.44 -36.94
N TYR A 199 -5.42 1.96 -36.95
CA TYR A 199 -4.97 3.07 -36.10
C TYR A 199 -5.25 4.47 -36.68
N ALA A 200 -6.18 4.56 -37.64
CA ALA A 200 -6.95 5.78 -37.86
C ALA A 200 -8.18 5.88 -36.94
N ASP A 201 -8.40 4.89 -36.05
CA ASP A 201 -9.61 4.76 -35.21
C ASP A 201 -9.31 4.64 -33.70
N PHE A 202 -8.14 5.11 -33.24
CA PHE A 202 -7.85 5.25 -31.80
C PHE A 202 -7.83 6.74 -31.41
N GLY A 203 -9.01 7.34 -31.44
CA GLY A 203 -9.39 8.43 -30.55
C GLY A 203 -10.65 7.99 -29.83
N GLU A 204 -10.62 8.05 -28.49
CA GLU A 204 -11.64 7.59 -27.53
C GLU A 204 -11.57 6.12 -27.14
N ASP A 205 -11.15 5.91 -25.89
CA ASP A 205 -11.45 4.70 -25.14
C ASP A 205 -12.96 4.44 -25.23
N GLY A 206 -13.35 3.39 -25.94
CA GLY A 206 -14.71 2.86 -25.91
C GLY A 206 -14.99 2.20 -24.57
N GLN A 207 -15.04 2.98 -23.48
CA GLN A 207 -16.03 2.70 -22.45
C GLN A 207 -17.36 2.75 -23.19
N THR A 208 -18.02 1.60 -23.29
CA THR A 208 -19.46 1.63 -23.54
C THR A 208 -19.99 2.55 -22.44
N PRO A 209 -20.61 3.70 -22.77
CA PRO A 209 -21.09 4.59 -21.74
C PRO A 209 -22.00 3.76 -20.84
N GLU A 210 -21.68 3.70 -19.54
CA GLU A 210 -22.55 3.03 -18.57
C GLU A 210 -23.95 3.54 -18.82
N THR A 211 -24.89 2.60 -19.02
CA THR A 211 -26.25 3.03 -19.24
C THR A 211 -26.73 3.78 -17.98
N PRO A 212 -27.59 4.80 -18.10
CA PRO A 212 -28.08 5.53 -16.93
C PRO A 212 -28.71 4.61 -15.86
N GLU A 213 -29.26 3.46 -16.28
CA GLU A 213 -29.81 2.43 -15.38
C GLU A 213 -28.71 1.69 -14.61
N GLU A 214 -27.58 1.37 -15.24
CA GLU A 214 -26.43 0.74 -14.58
C GLU A 214 -25.76 1.71 -13.60
N ALA A 215 -25.57 2.97 -14.00
CA ALA A 215 -25.02 4.00 -13.13
C ALA A 215 -25.89 4.23 -11.89
N ALA A 216 -27.22 4.26 -12.05
CA ALA A 216 -28.16 4.37 -10.92
C ALA A 216 -28.15 3.13 -10.02
N ALA A 217 -27.93 1.93 -10.56
CA ALA A 217 -27.83 0.69 -9.78
C ALA A 217 -26.53 0.58 -8.98
N ALA A 218 -25.47 1.27 -9.41
CA ALA A 218 -24.18 1.32 -8.73
C ALA A 218 -24.17 2.28 -7.52
N MET A 219 -25.10 3.24 -7.48
CA MET A 219 -25.20 4.25 -6.42
C MET A 219 -25.41 3.60 -5.04
N THR A 220 -24.73 4.14 -4.04
CA THR A 220 -24.67 3.53 -2.71
C THR A 220 -24.48 4.54 -1.58
N VAL A 221 -24.67 4.06 -0.35
CA VAL A 221 -24.43 4.81 0.89
C VAL A 221 -23.25 4.16 1.61
N TRP A 222 -22.24 4.97 1.95
CA TRP A 222 -21.03 4.52 2.64
C TRP A 222 -20.67 5.42 3.82
N PHE A 223 -19.87 4.89 4.76
CA PHE A 223 -19.32 5.68 5.86
C PHE A 223 -17.94 6.21 5.46
N ASP A 224 -17.74 7.53 5.53
CA ASP A 224 -16.42 8.12 5.32
C ASP A 224 -15.67 8.19 6.66
N ASP A 225 -14.67 7.32 6.83
CA ASP A 225 -13.85 7.26 8.05
C ASP A 225 -13.05 8.56 8.32
N ARG A 226 -12.77 9.38 7.30
CA ARG A 226 -12.01 10.63 7.44
C ARG A 226 -12.89 11.77 7.92
N ALA A 227 -14.11 11.88 7.38
CA ALA A 227 -15.08 12.89 7.77
C ALA A 227 -15.88 12.48 9.02
N GLY A 228 -16.00 11.18 9.27
CA GLY A 228 -16.75 10.63 10.41
C GLY A 228 -18.27 10.65 10.23
N GLU A 229 -18.73 10.69 8.98
CA GLU A 229 -20.15 10.86 8.61
C GLU A 229 -20.54 9.94 7.46
N TRP A 230 -21.85 9.73 7.31
CA TRP A 230 -22.41 8.95 6.20
C TRP A 230 -22.49 9.80 4.94
N ARG A 231 -22.07 9.23 3.82
CA ARG A 231 -22.05 9.86 2.50
C ARG A 231 -22.81 9.03 1.47
N THR A 232 -23.26 9.69 0.42
CA THR A 232 -24.06 9.11 -0.66
C THR A 232 -23.70 9.76 -2.00
N ASP A 233 -23.80 9.00 -3.09
CA ASP A 233 -23.59 9.46 -4.48
C ASP A 233 -24.91 9.69 -5.23
N PHE A 234 -26.04 9.53 -4.54
CA PHE A 234 -27.36 9.83 -5.07
C PHE A 234 -27.55 11.34 -5.29
N PRO A 235 -28.38 11.75 -6.26
CA PRO A 235 -28.64 13.18 -6.51
C PRO A 235 -29.24 13.86 -5.27
N PRO A 236 -29.01 15.18 -5.08
CA PRO A 236 -29.55 15.91 -3.95
C PRO A 236 -31.08 16.04 -4.08
N PRO A 237 -31.86 15.86 -2.99
CA PRO A 237 -33.29 16.09 -3.00
C PRO A 237 -33.64 17.56 -3.25
N GLU A 238 -34.89 17.83 -3.64
CA GLU A 238 -35.35 19.20 -3.86
C GLU A 238 -35.29 20.01 -2.56
N GLY A 239 -34.54 21.12 -2.56
CA GLY A 239 -34.36 21.94 -1.37
C GLY A 239 -33.35 21.38 -0.36
N PHE A 240 -32.42 20.52 -0.79
CA PHE A 240 -31.31 20.06 0.03
C PHE A 240 -30.44 21.22 0.54
N TYR A 241 -30.07 21.19 1.82
CA TYR A 241 -29.21 22.20 2.47
C TYR A 241 -27.94 21.61 3.12
N GLY A 242 -27.63 20.34 2.87
CA GLY A 242 -26.44 19.68 3.39
C GLY A 242 -25.18 19.95 2.57
N TYR A 243 -24.06 19.37 2.99
CA TYR A 243 -22.78 19.53 2.31
C TYR A 243 -22.63 18.59 1.10
N GLU A 244 -22.14 19.14 -0.02
CA GLU A 244 -21.84 18.42 -1.25
C GLU A 244 -20.35 18.58 -1.61
N ASP A 245 -19.66 17.47 -1.83
CA ASP A 245 -18.35 17.40 -2.44
C ASP A 245 -18.50 17.16 -3.95
N GLY A 246 -18.34 18.24 -4.73
CA GLY A 246 -18.42 18.21 -6.19
C GLY A 246 -19.83 18.49 -6.73
N GLN A 247 -20.04 18.24 -8.01
CA GLN A 247 -21.36 18.36 -8.66
C GLN A 247 -21.88 16.98 -9.06
N PHE A 248 -23.18 16.77 -8.94
CA PHE A 248 -23.79 15.51 -9.36
C PHE A 248 -23.50 15.24 -10.84
N GLY A 249 -22.92 14.07 -11.12
CA GLY A 249 -22.37 13.68 -12.42
C GLY A 249 -20.85 13.65 -12.48
N ASP A 250 -20.15 14.22 -11.50
CA ASP A 250 -18.70 14.08 -11.37
C ASP A 250 -18.32 12.66 -10.88
N PRO A 251 -17.22 12.06 -11.38
CA PRO A 251 -16.79 10.72 -10.96
C PRO A 251 -16.47 10.57 -9.46
N ALA A 252 -16.28 11.69 -8.75
CA ALA A 252 -15.98 11.74 -7.33
C ALA A 252 -17.06 12.49 -6.53
N TYR A 253 -18.25 12.62 -7.09
CA TYR A 253 -19.38 13.27 -6.39
C TYR A 253 -19.75 12.50 -5.12
N ALA A 254 -19.89 13.22 -4.01
CA ALA A 254 -20.43 12.70 -2.78
C ALA A 254 -21.15 13.80 -2.01
N ARG A 255 -22.24 13.48 -1.32
CA ARG A 255 -22.93 14.41 -0.43
C ARG A 255 -23.30 13.76 0.90
N GLU A 256 -23.66 14.59 1.87
CA GLU A 256 -24.31 14.15 3.10
C GLU A 256 -25.70 13.57 2.80
N LEU A 257 -26.15 12.65 3.67
CA LEU A 257 -27.53 12.18 3.65
C LEU A 257 -28.41 13.27 4.24
N ASP A 258 -29.59 13.45 3.64
CA ASP A 258 -30.64 14.24 4.27
C ASP A 258 -31.14 13.54 5.54
N ASP A 259 -31.72 14.30 6.49
CA ASP A 259 -32.18 13.76 7.78
C ASP A 259 -33.18 12.60 7.59
N ASP A 260 -34.10 12.74 6.63
CA ASP A 260 -35.09 11.68 6.31
C ASP A 260 -34.42 10.47 5.66
N GLU A 261 -33.41 10.69 4.80
CA GLU A 261 -32.63 9.62 4.16
C GLU A 261 -31.79 8.84 5.19
N LEU A 262 -31.21 9.55 6.15
CA LEU A 262 -30.41 8.98 7.24
C LEU A 262 -31.29 8.11 8.14
N GLU A 263 -32.47 8.58 8.55
CA GLU A 263 -33.39 7.79 9.38
C GLU A 263 -33.80 6.47 8.69
N LEU A 264 -34.14 6.53 7.40
CA LEU A 264 -34.47 5.36 6.60
C LEU A 264 -33.28 4.38 6.48
N TYR A 265 -32.08 4.91 6.26
CA TYR A 265 -30.87 4.10 6.17
C TYR A 265 -30.54 3.42 7.50
N GLU A 266 -30.69 4.14 8.62
CA GLU A 266 -30.49 3.60 9.96
C GLU A 266 -31.49 2.47 10.26
N VAL A 267 -32.77 2.62 9.93
CA VAL A 267 -33.78 1.56 10.08
C VAL A 267 -33.38 0.30 9.30
N ARG A 268 -32.93 0.45 8.05
CA ARG A 268 -32.45 -0.67 7.22
C ARG A 268 -31.24 -1.35 7.87
N ARG A 269 -30.24 -0.57 8.28
CA ARG A 269 -29.04 -1.07 8.94
C ARG A 269 -29.37 -1.78 10.26
N MET A 270 -30.29 -1.24 11.04
CA MET A 270 -30.76 -1.86 12.27
C MET A 270 -31.41 -3.22 11.99
N ALA A 271 -32.22 -3.34 10.94
CA ALA A 271 -32.82 -4.61 10.54
C ALA A 271 -31.77 -5.66 10.15
N GLU A 272 -30.69 -5.26 9.47
CA GLU A 272 -29.57 -6.13 9.08
C GLU A 272 -28.68 -6.52 10.29
N VAL A 273 -28.38 -5.56 11.16
CA VAL A 273 -27.44 -5.74 12.29
C VAL A 273 -28.08 -6.45 13.48
N THR A 274 -29.40 -6.30 13.70
CA THR A 274 -30.11 -6.92 14.83
C THR A 274 -29.91 -8.45 14.92
N PRO A 275 -30.12 -9.26 13.86
CA PRO A 275 -29.91 -10.70 13.94
C PRO A 275 -28.43 -11.05 14.17
N LEU A 276 -27.49 -10.32 13.55
CA LEU A 276 -26.06 -10.51 13.78
C LEU A 276 -25.68 -10.24 15.24
N ARG A 277 -26.25 -9.18 15.84
CA ARG A 277 -26.05 -8.83 17.25
C ARG A 277 -26.61 -9.91 18.18
N GLN A 278 -27.79 -10.45 17.88
CA GLN A 278 -28.39 -11.56 18.65
C GLN A 278 -27.53 -12.83 18.57
N ALA A 279 -27.09 -13.21 17.37
CA ALA A 279 -26.21 -14.36 17.17
C ALA A 279 -24.84 -14.16 17.84
N GLY A 280 -24.27 -12.95 17.74
CA GLY A 280 -23.01 -12.59 18.37
C GLY A 280 -23.09 -12.63 19.91
N GLU A 281 -24.18 -12.16 20.51
CA GLU A 281 -24.38 -12.25 21.96
C GLU A 281 -24.58 -13.70 22.41
N ALA A 282 -25.28 -14.53 21.63
CA ALA A 282 -25.39 -15.96 21.92
C ALA A 282 -24.00 -16.66 21.88
N ALA A 283 -23.19 -16.37 20.85
CA ALA A 283 -21.83 -16.89 20.72
C ALA A 283 -20.92 -16.40 21.87
N ARG A 284 -21.01 -15.11 22.22
CA ARG A 284 -20.29 -14.51 23.34
C ARG A 284 -20.65 -15.18 24.66
N ARG A 285 -21.94 -15.38 24.93
CA ARG A 285 -22.40 -16.06 26.16
C ARG A 285 -21.91 -17.50 26.24
N ALA A 286 -21.93 -18.23 25.12
CA ALA A 286 -21.37 -19.58 25.06
C ALA A 286 -19.86 -19.59 25.33
N PHE A 287 -19.12 -18.67 24.71
CA PHE A 287 -17.66 -18.56 24.88
C PHE A 287 -17.25 -18.23 26.32
N PHE A 288 -17.96 -17.30 26.98
CA PHE A 288 -17.67 -16.88 28.35
C PHE A 288 -18.45 -17.66 29.42
N ALA A 289 -19.16 -18.73 29.05
CA ALA A 289 -20.01 -19.53 29.95
C ALA A 289 -20.99 -18.68 30.80
N LEU A 290 -21.55 -17.63 30.19
CA LEU A 290 -22.53 -16.76 30.84
C LEU A 290 -23.89 -17.46 30.94
N PRO A 291 -24.64 -17.25 32.04
CA PRO A 291 -25.95 -17.88 32.23
C PRO A 291 -26.97 -17.45 31.16
N ALA A 292 -27.95 -18.32 30.91
CA ALA A 292 -29.09 -18.02 30.05
C ALA A 292 -29.90 -16.83 30.61
N PRO A 293 -30.56 -16.03 29.75
CA PRO A 293 -31.26 -14.79 30.13
C PRO A 293 -32.41 -14.98 31.14
N ALA A 294 -32.75 -16.22 31.52
CA ALA A 294 -33.69 -16.51 32.61
C ALA A 294 -33.20 -16.00 33.99
N ASN A 295 -31.91 -15.65 34.14
CA ASN A 295 -31.33 -15.08 35.36
C ASN A 295 -30.95 -13.60 35.25
N ASP A 296 -31.33 -12.90 34.17
CA ASP A 296 -31.21 -11.44 34.16
C ASP A 296 -32.26 -10.90 35.16
N PRO A 297 -31.87 -10.15 36.21
CA PRO A 297 -32.86 -9.53 37.08
C PRO A 297 -33.76 -8.67 36.20
N ALA A 298 -35.07 -8.89 36.30
CA ALA A 298 -36.07 -8.13 35.55
C ALA A 298 -35.73 -6.62 35.63
N PRO A 299 -35.92 -5.85 34.55
CA PRO A 299 -35.68 -4.42 34.60
C PRO A 299 -36.53 -3.86 35.74
N GLU A 300 -35.87 -3.42 36.82
CA GLU A 300 -36.55 -2.80 37.94
C GLU A 300 -37.31 -1.60 37.38
N GLY A 301 -38.63 -1.75 37.22
CA GLY A 301 -39.52 -0.67 36.90
C GLY A 301 -39.25 0.46 37.89
N GLY A 302 -38.86 1.61 37.36
CA GLY A 302 -38.41 2.75 38.13
C GLY A 302 -39.36 3.05 39.28
N LYS A 303 -38.96 2.68 40.50
CA LYS A 303 -39.54 3.25 41.70
C LYS A 303 -39.08 4.70 41.75
N VAL A 304 -40.00 5.60 41.39
CA VAL A 304 -39.94 7.00 41.74
C VAL A 304 -39.58 7.09 43.22
N ARG A 305 -38.35 7.53 43.50
CA ARG A 305 -37.92 7.87 44.85
C ARG A 305 -38.68 9.14 45.20
N ASN A 306 -39.77 9.01 45.95
CA ASN A 306 -40.36 10.14 46.65
C ASN A 306 -39.32 10.68 47.63
N SER A 307 -38.67 11.76 47.22
CA SER A 307 -37.86 12.61 48.09
C SER A 307 -38.81 13.37 49.01
N ALA A 308 -39.10 12.80 50.18
CA ALA A 308 -39.59 13.55 51.32
C ALA A 308 -38.39 13.89 52.21
N SER A 309 -37.99 15.17 52.23
CA SER A 309 -37.52 15.87 53.44
C SER A 309 -37.13 17.31 53.09
N GLY A 310 -37.71 18.29 53.80
CA GLY A 310 -37.22 19.67 53.86
C GLY A 310 -38.29 20.71 53.55
#